data_AF-A0A933FBR6-F1
#
_entry.id   AF-A0A933FBR6-F1
#
_cell.length_a   1.000
_cell.length_b   1.000
_cell.length_c   1.000
_cell.angle_alpha   90.00
_cell.angle_beta   90.00
_cell.angle_gamma   90.00
#
_symmetry.space_group_name_H-M   'P 1'
#
loop_
_entity.id
_entity.type
_entity.pdbx_description
1 polymer ?
#
loop_
_entity_poly.entity_id
_entity_poly.type
_entity_poly.pdbx_seq_one_letter_code
_entity_poly.pdbx_strand_id
1 'polypeptide(L)'
;AVGATDDADLLASFSQFGTEQELTAPGVNNLSSYLVGQGQETSLTVDTDNGRELEAIALVFAGKTGKRGITAENVYAGFGTAAEFEAIDCTGKTAVISRGGTTFAAKTEAAMNAGCVAAVIHNHTPGNFAGTLGTATTSDGRKWIPVVSISLEDGLYLKQQIESRTTVTTLINTTGNLAIFSGTSMASPHAAGVAALVLGKNPSLSPDQVRQILRASSDDLGTPGWDPVFGYGRVNARRAVQGP
;
A
#
# COMPACT_ATOMS: atom_id res chain seq x y z
N ALA A 1 1.35 -20.16 14.95
CA ALA A 1 1.41 -18.69 14.77
C ALA A 1 0.96 -18.30 13.35
N VAL A 2 0.58 -17.02 13.14
CA VAL A 2 0.16 -16.49 11.82
C VAL A 2 1.20 -15.48 11.32
N GLY A 3 1.78 -15.76 10.15
CA GLY A 3 2.73 -14.87 9.48
C GLY A 3 2.05 -13.95 8.47
N ALA A 4 2.72 -12.88 8.08
CA ALA A 4 2.20 -11.88 7.16
C ALA A 4 2.84 -12.03 5.78
N THR A 5 2.02 -12.10 4.73
CA THR A 5 2.44 -11.97 3.33
C THR A 5 1.87 -10.71 2.68
N ASP A 6 2.50 -10.27 1.60
CA ASP A 6 1.92 -9.29 0.68
C ASP A 6 0.99 -9.95 -0.35
N ASP A 7 0.53 -9.16 -1.32
CA ASP A 7 -0.37 -9.54 -2.40
C ASP A 7 0.29 -10.48 -3.43
N ALA A 8 1.62 -10.53 -3.46
CA ALA A 8 2.42 -11.44 -4.29
C ALA A 8 2.83 -12.73 -3.56
N ASP A 9 2.25 -13.01 -2.39
CA ASP A 9 2.59 -14.13 -1.51
C ASP A 9 4.05 -14.13 -1.01
N LEU A 10 4.73 -12.98 -1.05
CA LEU A 10 6.04 -12.85 -0.46
C LEU A 10 5.92 -12.62 1.04
N LEU A 11 6.83 -13.21 1.83
CA LEU A 11 6.87 -12.99 3.26
C LEU A 11 7.20 -11.51 3.53
N ALA A 12 6.37 -10.85 4.34
CA ALA A 12 6.61 -9.49 4.74
C ALA A 12 7.92 -9.39 5.54
N SER A 13 8.76 -8.38 5.24
CA SER A 13 10.09 -8.24 5.86
C SER A 13 10.07 -8.09 7.39
N PHE A 14 8.93 -7.68 7.97
CA PHE A 14 8.73 -7.56 9.41
C PHE A 14 8.12 -8.83 10.04
N SER A 15 7.64 -9.79 9.24
CA SER A 15 7.03 -11.00 9.74
C SER A 15 8.11 -11.89 10.37
N GLN A 16 8.01 -12.11 11.67
CA GLN A 16 8.82 -13.12 12.35
C GLN A 16 8.42 -14.52 11.85
N PHE A 17 9.39 -15.43 11.85
CA PHE A 17 9.22 -16.79 11.36
C PHE A 17 10.08 -17.76 12.19
N GLY A 18 9.78 -19.06 12.13
CA GLY A 18 10.45 -20.07 12.94
C GLY A 18 9.61 -21.34 13.12
N THR A 19 10.02 -22.20 14.05
CA THR A 19 9.39 -23.52 14.25
C THR A 19 7.95 -23.49 14.73
N GLU A 20 7.46 -22.34 15.21
CA GLU A 20 6.09 -22.14 15.66
C GLU A 20 5.17 -21.51 14.59
N GLN A 21 5.75 -21.18 13.42
CA GLN A 21 5.01 -20.66 12.27
C GLN A 21 4.05 -21.74 11.76
N GLU A 22 2.76 -21.43 11.65
CA GLU A 22 1.77 -22.42 11.20
C GLU A 22 1.19 -22.11 9.84
N LEU A 23 0.85 -20.86 9.55
CA LEU A 23 0.33 -20.47 8.26
C LEU A 23 0.55 -18.98 8.07
N THR A 24 0.49 -18.51 6.83
CA THR A 24 0.50 -17.09 6.51
C THR A 24 -0.87 -16.61 6.08
N ALA A 25 -1.07 -15.31 6.15
CA ALA A 25 -2.24 -14.64 5.63
C ALA A 25 -1.88 -13.21 5.20
N PRO A 26 -2.75 -12.53 4.41
CA PRO A 26 -2.53 -11.15 4.00
C PRO A 26 -2.25 -10.25 5.20
N GLY A 27 -1.07 -9.64 5.21
CA GLY A 27 -0.58 -8.84 6.33
C GLY A 27 0.14 -7.56 5.91
N VAL A 28 0.26 -7.28 4.62
CA VAL A 28 0.81 -6.03 4.07
C VAL A 28 -0.32 -5.25 3.38
N ASN A 29 -0.37 -3.95 3.63
CA ASN A 29 -1.29 -2.99 3.02
C ASN A 29 -2.79 -3.37 3.12
N ASN A 30 -3.21 -3.87 4.28
CA ASN A 30 -4.61 -4.26 4.49
C ASN A 30 -5.46 -3.02 4.78
N LEU A 31 -6.36 -2.69 3.86
CA LEU A 31 -7.42 -1.70 4.07
C LEU A 31 -8.51 -2.28 4.98
N SER A 32 -8.80 -1.62 6.09
CA SER A 32 -9.87 -2.02 7.00
C SER A 32 -10.54 -0.80 7.64
N SER A 33 -11.66 -1.03 8.32
CA SER A 33 -12.31 -0.02 9.15
C SER A 33 -11.38 0.55 10.21
N TYR A 34 -11.57 1.82 10.51
CA TYR A 34 -10.84 2.58 11.49
C TYR A 34 -11.77 3.54 12.24
N LEU A 35 -11.25 4.24 13.24
CA LEU A 35 -12.02 5.21 14.01
C LEU A 35 -12.64 6.26 13.07
N VAL A 36 -13.93 6.54 13.32
CA VAL A 36 -14.72 7.45 12.48
C VAL A 36 -14.04 8.81 12.38
N GLY A 37 -13.80 9.26 11.15
CA GLY A 37 -13.15 10.54 10.89
C GLY A 37 -11.67 10.59 11.28
N GLN A 38 -11.02 9.46 11.56
CA GLN A 38 -9.58 9.36 11.78
C GLN A 38 -8.90 8.40 10.79
N GLY A 39 -9.68 7.76 9.92
CA GLY A 39 -9.16 6.97 8.83
C GLY A 39 -8.59 7.86 7.73
N GLN A 40 -7.84 7.23 6.83
CA GLN A 40 -7.32 7.83 5.64
C GLN A 40 -7.74 7.00 4.43
N GLU A 41 -8.54 7.62 3.56
CA GLU A 41 -8.92 7.04 2.27
C GLU A 41 -8.04 7.66 1.21
N THR A 42 -7.27 6.82 0.54
CA THR A 42 -6.32 7.22 -0.49
C THR A 42 -6.59 6.44 -1.75
N SER A 43 -6.63 7.12 -2.88
CA SER A 43 -6.58 6.49 -4.20
C SER A 43 -5.80 7.35 -5.16
N LEU A 44 -5.18 6.70 -6.14
CA LEU A 44 -4.52 7.35 -7.26
C LEU A 44 -5.00 6.67 -8.55
N THR A 45 -5.77 7.40 -9.34
CA THR A 45 -6.24 6.92 -10.64
C THR A 45 -5.45 7.61 -11.74
N VAL A 46 -4.93 6.85 -12.69
CA VAL A 46 -4.25 7.36 -13.89
C VAL A 46 -5.21 7.26 -15.06
N ASP A 47 -5.25 8.26 -15.94
CA ASP A 47 -6.14 8.31 -17.11
C ASP A 47 -5.89 7.23 -18.19
N THR A 48 -4.96 6.31 -17.95
CA THR A 48 -4.58 5.19 -18.80
C THR A 48 -5.60 4.05 -18.74
N ASP A 49 -5.84 3.36 -19.86
CA ASP A 49 -6.54 2.07 -19.94
C ASP A 49 -7.84 1.97 -19.11
N ASN A 50 -8.79 2.88 -19.37
CA ASN A 50 -10.07 3.00 -18.62
C ASN A 50 -9.95 3.51 -17.18
N GLY A 51 -8.88 4.22 -16.83
CA GLY A 51 -8.73 4.80 -15.51
C GLY A 51 -8.09 3.81 -14.53
N ARG A 52 -6.91 3.26 -14.87
CA ARG A 52 -6.18 2.34 -13.99
C ARG A 52 -5.97 2.96 -12.61
N GLU A 53 -6.42 2.24 -11.58
CA GLU A 53 -6.13 2.57 -10.19
C GLU A 53 -4.76 2.00 -9.80
N LEU A 54 -3.93 2.83 -9.17
CA LEU A 54 -2.65 2.45 -8.60
C LEU A 54 -2.80 2.40 -7.08
N GLU A 55 -2.23 1.38 -6.46
CA GLU A 55 -2.20 1.29 -5.01
C GLU A 55 -1.32 2.42 -4.45
N ALA A 56 -1.92 3.30 -3.67
CA ALA A 56 -1.29 4.50 -3.17
C ALA A 56 -1.48 4.65 -1.66
N ILE A 57 -0.41 5.03 -0.96
CA ILE A 57 -0.42 5.27 0.48
C ILE A 57 -0.11 6.75 0.71
N ALA A 58 -1.03 7.52 1.30
CA ALA A 58 -0.68 8.91 1.61
C ALA A 58 0.37 8.98 2.72
N LEU A 59 1.37 9.84 2.52
CA LEU A 59 2.42 10.06 3.51
C LEU A 59 1.82 10.68 4.77
N VAL A 60 2.38 10.35 5.94
CA VAL A 60 2.02 11.00 7.20
C VAL A 60 2.27 12.50 7.08
N PHE A 61 1.29 13.30 7.52
CA PHE A 61 1.19 14.77 7.37
C PHE A 61 0.87 15.29 5.97
N ALA A 62 0.70 14.44 4.95
CA ALA A 62 0.33 14.89 3.62
C ALA A 62 -0.99 15.68 3.62
N GLY A 63 -1.08 16.68 2.74
CA GLY A 63 -2.28 17.49 2.56
C GLY A 63 -3.49 16.65 2.20
N LYS A 64 -4.65 17.05 2.71
CA LYS A 64 -5.93 16.40 2.38
C LYS A 64 -6.53 17.02 1.13
N THR A 65 -7.16 16.18 0.31
CA THR A 65 -7.96 16.61 -0.84
C THR A 65 -9.42 16.80 -0.43
N GLY A 66 -10.22 17.41 -1.31
CA GLY A 66 -11.67 17.21 -1.26
C GLY A 66 -12.05 15.79 -1.74
N LYS A 67 -13.34 15.43 -1.59
CA LYS A 67 -13.87 14.13 -2.04
C LYS A 67 -13.72 13.86 -3.55
N ARG A 68 -13.61 14.93 -4.35
CA ARG A 68 -13.38 14.82 -5.81
C ARG A 68 -11.90 14.62 -6.17
N GLY A 69 -11.01 14.65 -5.18
CA GLY A 69 -9.57 14.60 -5.41
C GLY A 69 -9.01 15.87 -6.05
N ILE A 70 -7.75 15.78 -6.45
CA ILE A 70 -7.08 16.72 -7.36
C ILE A 70 -6.79 15.96 -8.65
N THR A 71 -7.36 16.43 -9.75
CA THR A 71 -7.11 15.91 -11.09
C THR A 71 -6.17 16.87 -11.81
N ALA A 72 -4.97 16.42 -12.15
CA ALA A 72 -3.96 17.27 -12.78
C ALA A 72 -3.06 16.47 -13.73
N GLU A 73 -2.52 17.14 -14.75
CA GLU A 73 -1.49 16.60 -15.63
C GLU A 73 -0.25 16.22 -14.82
N ASN A 74 0.41 15.15 -15.18
CA ASN A 74 1.61 14.66 -14.53
C ASN A 74 2.87 15.22 -15.19
N VAL A 75 3.89 15.48 -14.37
CA VAL A 75 5.25 15.76 -14.82
C VAL A 75 6.25 14.91 -14.04
N TYR A 76 7.22 14.31 -14.72
CA TYR A 76 8.26 13.52 -14.07
C TYR A 76 9.40 14.43 -13.62
N ALA A 77 9.73 14.39 -12.33
CA ALA A 77 10.68 15.31 -11.71
C ALA A 77 11.96 14.60 -11.19
N GLY A 78 12.28 13.42 -11.72
CA GLY A 78 13.49 12.68 -11.34
C GLY A 78 13.56 12.42 -9.83
N PHE A 79 14.62 12.86 -9.17
CA PHE A 79 14.75 12.75 -7.70
C PHE A 79 14.13 13.93 -6.94
N GLY A 80 13.41 14.84 -7.60
CA GLY A 80 12.70 15.95 -6.96
C GLY A 80 13.64 16.96 -6.30
N THR A 81 14.82 17.15 -6.87
CA THR A 81 15.75 18.22 -6.48
C THR A 81 15.26 19.57 -7.01
N ALA A 82 15.68 20.67 -6.38
CA ALA A 82 15.31 22.02 -6.84
C ALA A 82 15.73 22.25 -8.31
N ALA A 83 16.92 21.80 -8.71
CA ALA A 83 17.41 21.92 -10.08
C ALA A 83 16.57 21.14 -11.11
N GLU A 84 16.06 19.95 -10.75
CA GLU A 84 15.16 19.20 -11.62
C GLU A 84 13.82 19.92 -11.80
N PHE A 85 13.32 20.56 -10.74
CA PHE A 85 12.10 21.37 -10.80
C PHE A 85 12.26 22.68 -11.58
N GLU A 86 13.46 23.28 -11.58
CA GLU A 86 13.77 24.44 -12.43
C GLU A 86 13.76 24.10 -13.93
N ALA A 87 13.99 22.83 -14.27
CA ALA A 87 14.05 22.34 -15.65
C ALA A 87 12.68 21.92 -16.23
N ILE A 88 11.61 21.95 -15.43
CA ILE A 88 10.26 21.52 -15.82
C ILE A 88 9.20 22.53 -15.41
N ASP A 89 8.08 22.60 -16.14
CA ASP A 89 6.90 23.34 -15.68
C ASP A 89 5.99 22.41 -14.87
N CYS A 90 5.93 22.65 -13.56
CA CYS A 90 5.05 21.92 -12.65
C CYS A 90 3.81 22.72 -12.22
N THR A 91 3.60 23.91 -12.76
CA THR A 91 2.51 24.80 -12.32
C THR A 91 1.15 24.14 -12.52
N GLY A 92 0.43 23.87 -11.44
CA GLY A 92 -0.88 23.22 -11.53
C GLY A 92 -0.83 21.72 -11.85
N LYS A 93 0.36 21.10 -11.83
CA LYS A 93 0.58 19.69 -12.20
C LYS A 93 0.81 18.79 -10.97
N THR A 94 0.71 17.48 -11.19
CA THR A 94 1.13 16.44 -10.25
C THR A 94 2.59 16.07 -10.53
N ALA A 95 3.46 16.25 -9.55
CA ALA A 95 4.85 15.81 -9.66
C ALA A 95 4.97 14.30 -9.42
N VAL A 96 5.62 13.57 -10.31
CA VAL A 96 6.00 12.16 -10.12
C VAL A 96 7.50 12.09 -9.84
N ILE A 97 7.86 11.58 -8.66
CA ILE A 97 9.20 11.70 -8.08
C ILE A 97 9.73 10.33 -7.68
N SER A 98 10.97 10.03 -8.01
CA SER A 98 11.68 8.84 -7.52
C SER A 98 12.14 9.03 -6.08
N ARG A 99 11.93 8.01 -5.25
CA ARG A 99 12.55 7.90 -3.93
C ARG A 99 14.09 7.82 -4.05
N GLY A 100 14.79 8.39 -3.07
CA GLY A 100 16.26 8.42 -2.99
C GLY A 100 16.84 9.84 -2.93
N GLY A 101 18.13 9.96 -2.62
CA GLY A 101 18.87 11.23 -2.62
C GLY A 101 18.61 12.16 -1.43
N THR A 102 17.35 12.51 -1.16
CA THR A 102 16.95 13.42 -0.07
C THR A 102 15.63 12.98 0.59
N THR A 103 15.17 13.74 1.60
CA THR A 103 13.95 13.45 2.37
C THR A 103 12.67 13.67 1.56
N PHE A 104 11.58 13.01 1.97
CA PHE A 104 10.27 13.20 1.34
C PHE A 104 9.74 14.63 1.50
N ALA A 105 10.01 15.26 2.65
CA ALA A 105 9.68 16.65 2.91
C ALA A 105 10.38 17.59 1.92
N ALA A 106 11.69 17.43 1.73
CA ALA A 106 12.46 18.27 0.81
C ALA A 106 11.97 18.13 -0.64
N LYS A 107 11.69 16.90 -1.09
CA LYS A 107 11.09 16.63 -2.42
C LYS A 107 9.74 17.33 -2.60
N THR A 108 8.88 17.19 -1.60
CA THR A 108 7.53 17.75 -1.62
C THR A 108 7.57 19.28 -1.60
N GLU A 109 8.44 19.86 -0.78
CA GLU A 109 8.61 21.30 -0.67
C GLU A 109 9.16 21.90 -1.97
N ALA A 110 10.09 21.21 -2.65
CA ALA A 110 10.57 21.61 -3.96
C ALA A 110 9.45 21.58 -5.02
N ALA A 111 8.62 20.54 -5.03
CA ALA A 111 7.41 20.49 -5.85
C ALA A 111 6.45 21.66 -5.57
N MET A 112 6.19 21.95 -4.29
CA MET A 112 5.34 23.07 -3.90
C MET A 112 5.91 24.42 -4.36
N ASN A 113 7.23 24.60 -4.27
CA ASN A 113 7.91 25.81 -4.73
C ASN A 113 7.85 25.96 -6.25
N ALA A 114 7.82 24.85 -6.99
CA ALA A 114 7.65 24.82 -8.43
C ALA A 114 6.19 24.94 -8.90
N GLY A 115 5.23 25.08 -7.97
CA GLY A 115 3.82 25.27 -8.27
C GLY A 115 3.01 23.99 -8.49
N CYS A 116 3.56 22.82 -8.15
CA CYS A 116 2.82 21.56 -8.21
C CYS A 116 1.66 21.57 -7.20
N VAL A 117 0.54 20.94 -7.55
CA VAL A 117 -0.67 20.84 -6.70
C VAL A 117 -0.80 19.51 -5.98
N ALA A 118 -0.03 18.51 -6.41
CA ALA A 118 0.04 17.17 -5.82
C ALA A 118 1.41 16.54 -6.10
N ALA A 119 1.79 15.52 -5.32
CA ALA A 119 2.99 14.74 -5.58
C ALA A 119 2.76 13.23 -5.40
N VAL A 120 3.42 12.43 -6.23
CA VAL A 120 3.46 10.97 -6.19
C VAL A 120 4.93 10.56 -6.07
N ILE A 121 5.29 9.86 -4.99
CA ILE A 121 6.66 9.40 -4.76
C ILE A 121 6.72 7.89 -4.96
N HIS A 122 7.36 7.43 -6.03
CA HIS A 122 7.50 6.00 -6.25
C HIS A 122 8.71 5.43 -5.53
N ASN A 123 8.62 4.17 -5.12
CA ASN A 123 9.72 3.49 -4.46
C ASN A 123 10.91 3.27 -5.42
N HIS A 124 12.05 2.91 -4.86
CA HIS A 124 13.29 2.55 -5.58
C HIS A 124 13.64 1.06 -5.43
N THR A 125 12.86 0.33 -4.64
CA THR A 125 12.87 -1.12 -4.49
C THR A 125 11.45 -1.63 -4.79
N PRO A 126 11.29 -2.91 -5.19
CA PRO A 126 9.98 -3.49 -5.41
C PRO A 126 9.01 -3.26 -4.24
N GLY A 127 7.74 -3.04 -4.57
CA GLY A 127 6.67 -2.81 -3.60
C GLY A 127 6.52 -1.36 -3.12
N ASN A 128 5.36 -1.06 -2.55
CA ASN A 128 5.03 0.27 -2.01
C ASN A 128 5.69 0.50 -0.64
N PHE A 129 5.60 1.71 -0.10
CA PHE A 129 6.17 2.06 1.19
C PHE A 129 5.28 3.05 1.96
N ALA A 130 5.30 2.97 3.29
CA ALA A 130 4.79 4.04 4.14
C ALA A 130 5.90 5.07 4.41
N GLY A 131 5.55 6.36 4.37
CA GLY A 131 6.50 7.46 4.59
C GLY A 131 5.89 8.59 5.41
N THR A 132 6.74 9.47 5.93
CA THR A 132 6.33 10.67 6.68
C THR A 132 7.01 11.92 6.12
N LEU A 133 6.29 13.04 6.11
CA LEU A 133 6.86 14.36 5.86
C LEU A 133 7.54 14.97 7.10
N GLY A 134 7.57 14.23 8.21
CA GLY A 134 8.26 14.59 9.46
C GLY A 134 7.49 15.56 10.34
N THR A 135 6.95 16.65 9.76
CA THR A 135 6.20 17.69 10.46
C THR A 135 4.87 17.99 9.78
N ALA A 136 3.93 18.59 10.52
CA ALA A 136 2.60 18.94 10.03
C ALA A 136 2.61 20.06 8.95
N THR A 137 3.69 20.82 8.85
CA THR A 137 3.89 21.89 7.88
C THR A 137 5.28 21.82 7.25
N THR A 138 5.42 22.45 6.10
CA THR A 138 6.68 22.83 5.44
C THR A 138 7.58 23.66 6.37
N SER A 139 8.85 23.83 5.97
CA SER A 139 9.83 24.63 6.71
C SER A 139 9.44 26.11 6.84
N ASP A 140 8.66 26.62 5.88
CA ASP A 140 8.12 27.98 5.86
C ASP A 140 6.68 28.11 6.42
N GLY A 141 6.13 27.02 6.98
CA GLY A 141 4.85 27.03 7.68
C GLY A 141 3.60 26.84 6.80
N ARG A 142 3.74 26.62 5.49
CA ARG A 142 2.63 26.22 4.62
C ARG A 142 2.14 24.80 4.93
N LYS A 143 0.85 24.57 4.73
CA LYS A 143 0.28 23.22 4.71
C LYS A 143 0.80 22.46 3.50
N TRP A 144 1.11 21.18 3.69
CA TRP A 144 1.53 20.30 2.62
C TRP A 144 0.45 20.15 1.53
N ILE A 145 0.89 20.02 0.27
CA ILE A 145 0.04 19.47 -0.80
C ILE A 145 -0.26 17.98 -0.53
N PRO A 146 -1.28 17.39 -1.16
CA PRO A 146 -1.48 15.95 -1.13
C PRO A 146 -0.28 15.20 -1.71
N VAL A 147 0.21 14.20 -0.97
CA VAL A 147 1.35 13.39 -1.36
C VAL A 147 1.07 11.93 -1.05
N VAL A 148 1.29 11.08 -2.05
CA VAL A 148 1.16 9.62 -1.91
C VAL A 148 2.43 8.91 -2.34
N SER A 149 2.66 7.73 -1.80
CA SER A 149 3.65 6.78 -2.26
C SER A 149 3.02 5.68 -3.09
N ILE A 150 3.77 5.24 -4.11
CA ILE A 150 3.43 4.07 -4.95
C ILE A 150 4.62 3.12 -5.04
N SER A 151 4.36 1.90 -5.53
CA SER A 151 5.37 0.89 -5.78
C SER A 151 6.43 1.34 -6.80
N LEU A 152 7.56 0.64 -6.88
CA LEU A 152 8.54 0.87 -7.95
C LEU A 152 7.91 0.57 -9.32
N GLU A 153 7.15 -0.51 -9.40
CA GLU A 153 6.51 -1.03 -10.60
C GLU A 153 5.53 0.00 -11.19
N ASP A 154 4.65 0.54 -10.34
CA ASP A 154 3.69 1.57 -10.74
C ASP A 154 4.37 2.90 -11.04
N GLY A 155 5.46 3.21 -10.33
CA GLY A 155 6.29 4.39 -10.61
C GLY A 155 6.93 4.36 -11.99
N LEU A 156 7.53 3.23 -12.36
CA LEU A 156 8.13 3.03 -13.67
C LEU A 156 7.07 3.02 -14.78
N TYR A 157 5.91 2.42 -14.52
CA TYR A 157 4.76 2.50 -15.42
C TYR A 157 4.34 3.96 -15.65
N LEU A 158 4.11 4.72 -14.59
CA LEU A 158 3.65 6.11 -14.69
C LEU A 158 4.69 6.99 -15.38
N LYS A 159 5.98 6.79 -15.09
CA LYS A 159 7.09 7.45 -15.79
C LYS A 159 7.03 7.20 -17.30
N GLN A 160 6.93 5.93 -17.70
CA GLN A 160 6.85 5.57 -19.12
C GLN A 160 5.66 6.24 -19.82
N GLN A 161 4.51 6.31 -19.14
CA GLN A 161 3.32 6.98 -19.68
C GLN A 161 3.57 8.48 -19.89
N ILE A 162 4.12 9.17 -18.89
CA ILE A 162 4.46 10.59 -18.96
C ILE A 162 5.44 10.89 -20.11
N GLU A 163 6.45 10.04 -20.30
CA GLU A 163 7.42 10.19 -21.39
C GLU A 163 6.80 9.97 -22.78
N SER A 164 5.72 9.18 -22.86
CA SER A 164 5.05 8.87 -24.13
C SER A 164 3.94 9.85 -24.50
N ARG A 165 3.26 10.45 -23.50
CA ARG A 165 2.10 11.32 -23.71
C ARG A 165 1.76 12.14 -22.46
N THR A 166 0.96 13.18 -22.67
CA THR A 166 0.22 13.84 -21.59
C THR A 166 -0.61 12.80 -20.85
N THR A 167 -0.38 12.73 -19.55
CA THR A 167 -1.03 11.78 -18.64
C THR A 167 -1.57 12.55 -17.46
N VAL A 168 -2.81 12.31 -17.07
CA VAL A 168 -3.47 12.93 -15.93
C VAL A 168 -3.61 11.91 -14.81
N THR A 169 -3.40 12.35 -13.57
CA THR A 169 -3.80 11.59 -12.37
C THR A 169 -4.91 12.29 -11.62
N THR A 170 -5.79 11.51 -11.02
CA THR A 170 -6.69 11.96 -9.96
C THR A 170 -6.20 11.37 -8.64
N LEU A 171 -5.74 12.23 -7.74
CA LEU A 171 -5.29 11.86 -6.40
C LEU A 171 -6.38 12.21 -5.39
N ILE A 172 -6.81 11.22 -4.61
CA ILE A 172 -7.70 11.40 -3.45
C ILE A 172 -6.91 11.08 -2.19
N ASN A 173 -6.92 11.97 -1.21
CA ASN A 173 -6.42 11.75 0.15
C ASN A 173 -7.40 12.43 1.11
N THR A 174 -8.45 11.73 1.49
CA THR A 174 -9.47 12.25 2.39
C THR A 174 -9.36 11.63 3.77
N THR A 175 -9.87 12.35 4.76
CA THR A 175 -10.18 11.73 6.05
C THR A 175 -11.41 10.85 5.86
N GLY A 176 -11.31 9.61 6.27
CA GLY A 176 -12.35 8.60 6.09
C GLY A 176 -12.58 7.78 7.35
N ASN A 177 -13.21 6.64 7.17
CA ASN A 177 -13.44 5.66 8.23
C ASN A 177 -12.64 4.38 7.98
N LEU A 178 -11.76 4.39 6.97
CA LEU A 178 -10.90 3.28 6.59
C LEU A 178 -9.44 3.68 6.74
N ALA A 179 -8.55 2.72 6.99
CA ALA A 179 -7.11 2.94 7.00
C ALA A 179 -6.39 1.68 6.53
N ILE A 180 -5.20 1.89 5.94
CA ILE A 180 -4.31 0.81 5.49
C ILE A 180 -3.29 0.53 6.58
N PHE A 181 -3.17 -0.72 7.00
CA PHE A 181 -2.17 -1.17 7.97
C PHE A 181 -1.43 -2.43 7.50
N SER A 182 -0.19 -2.56 7.98
CA SER A 182 0.65 -3.74 7.77
C SER A 182 1.08 -4.32 9.11
N GLY A 183 1.02 -5.64 9.26
CA GLY A 183 1.42 -6.37 10.45
C GLY A 183 0.91 -7.81 10.46
N THR A 184 1.56 -8.67 11.24
CA THR A 184 0.99 -9.99 11.58
C THR A 184 -0.32 -9.86 12.37
N SER A 185 -0.52 -8.72 13.05
CA SER A 185 -1.81 -8.31 13.61
C SER A 185 -2.91 -8.16 12.55
N MET A 186 -2.58 -7.83 11.30
CA MET A 186 -3.53 -7.75 10.17
C MET A 186 -3.71 -9.12 9.48
N ALA A 187 -2.68 -9.96 9.49
CA ALA A 187 -2.78 -11.35 9.02
C ALA A 187 -3.65 -12.22 9.95
N SER A 188 -3.53 -12.04 11.27
CA SER A 188 -4.26 -12.79 12.29
C SER A 188 -5.79 -12.81 12.10
N PRO A 189 -6.49 -11.66 11.90
CA PRO A 189 -7.95 -11.65 11.71
C PRO A 189 -8.38 -12.33 10.40
N HIS A 190 -7.55 -12.36 9.35
CA HIS A 190 -7.85 -13.15 8.15
C HIS A 190 -7.91 -14.64 8.48
N ALA A 191 -6.88 -15.18 9.13
CA ALA A 191 -6.85 -16.58 9.54
C ALA A 191 -7.99 -16.93 10.52
N ALA A 192 -8.25 -16.07 11.50
CA ALA A 192 -9.36 -16.24 12.45
C ALA A 192 -10.73 -16.18 11.76
N GLY A 193 -10.89 -15.30 10.77
CA GLY A 193 -12.09 -15.22 9.94
C GLY A 193 -12.34 -16.51 9.15
N VAL A 194 -11.29 -17.10 8.56
CA VAL A 194 -11.42 -18.40 7.88
C VAL A 194 -11.76 -19.52 8.86
N ALA A 195 -11.15 -19.57 10.04
CA ALA A 195 -11.56 -20.50 11.10
C ALA A 195 -13.05 -20.35 11.46
N ALA A 196 -13.54 -19.11 11.56
CA ALA A 196 -14.94 -18.82 11.83
C ALA A 196 -15.85 -19.27 10.68
N LEU A 197 -15.43 -19.16 9.41
CA LEU A 197 -16.17 -19.70 8.27
C LEU A 197 -16.27 -21.23 8.31
N VAL A 198 -15.18 -21.91 8.68
CA VAL A 198 -15.17 -23.37 8.87
C VAL A 198 -16.16 -23.77 9.96
N LEU A 199 -16.14 -23.10 11.11
CA LEU A 199 -17.10 -23.32 12.19
C LEU A 199 -18.53 -22.94 11.79
N GLY A 200 -18.71 -21.91 10.96
CA GLY A 200 -20.00 -21.54 10.42
C GLY A 200 -20.63 -22.64 9.55
N LYS A 201 -19.80 -23.41 8.83
CA LYS A 201 -20.25 -24.60 8.09
C LYS A 201 -20.50 -25.80 9.00
N ASN A 202 -19.65 -26.02 10.00
CA ASN A 202 -19.84 -27.10 10.97
C ASN A 202 -19.46 -26.66 12.40
N PRO A 203 -20.45 -26.23 13.21
CA PRO A 203 -20.21 -25.74 14.56
C PRO A 203 -19.78 -26.82 15.56
N SER A 204 -19.85 -28.10 15.20
CA SER A 204 -19.48 -29.22 16.08
C SER A 204 -17.97 -29.53 16.06
N LEU A 205 -17.21 -28.92 15.16
CA LEU A 205 -15.77 -29.12 15.07
C LEU A 205 -15.06 -28.58 16.32
N SER A 206 -14.11 -29.36 16.84
CA SER A 206 -13.23 -28.89 17.90
C SER A 206 -12.22 -27.87 17.36
N PRO A 207 -11.62 -27.04 18.23
CA PRO A 207 -10.55 -26.13 17.81
C PRO A 207 -9.38 -26.84 17.09
N ASP A 208 -9.01 -28.04 17.52
CA ASP A 208 -7.96 -28.83 16.88
C ASP A 208 -8.37 -29.30 15.48
N GLN A 209 -9.63 -29.71 15.29
CA GLN A 209 -10.13 -30.07 13.96
C GLN A 209 -10.15 -28.87 13.02
N VAL A 210 -10.57 -27.69 13.50
CA VAL A 210 -10.52 -26.46 12.72
C VAL A 210 -9.07 -26.13 12.33
N ARG A 211 -8.14 -26.19 13.29
CA ARG A 211 -6.71 -25.97 13.06
C ARG A 211 -6.14 -26.94 12.02
N GLN A 212 -6.51 -28.22 12.08
CA GLN A 212 -6.10 -29.22 11.09
C GLN A 212 -6.65 -28.92 9.69
N ILE A 213 -7.92 -28.51 9.59
CA ILE A 213 -8.54 -28.11 8.32
C ILE A 213 -7.78 -26.93 7.71
N LEU A 214 -7.50 -25.89 8.49
CA LEU A 214 -6.77 -24.72 7.99
C LEU A 214 -5.40 -25.12 7.43
N ARG A 215 -4.63 -25.94 8.17
CA ARG A 215 -3.31 -26.43 7.73
C ARG A 215 -3.42 -27.23 6.43
N ALA A 216 -4.33 -28.20 6.37
CA ALA A 216 -4.48 -29.09 5.21
C ALA A 216 -5.01 -28.36 3.96
N SER A 217 -5.74 -27.25 4.16
CA SER A 217 -6.36 -26.49 3.08
C SER A 217 -5.52 -25.34 2.56
N SER A 218 -4.42 -24.99 3.23
CA SER A 218 -3.60 -23.83 2.87
C SER A 218 -2.97 -24.00 1.48
N ASP A 219 -2.76 -22.87 0.80
CA ASP A 219 -2.01 -22.84 -0.44
C ASP A 219 -0.52 -22.83 -0.08
N ASP A 220 0.17 -23.93 -0.41
CA ASP A 220 1.58 -24.14 -0.08
C ASP A 220 2.46 -23.06 -0.73
N LEU A 221 3.37 -22.49 0.06
CA LEU A 221 4.27 -21.42 -0.34
C LEU A 221 5.67 -21.76 0.15
N GLY A 222 6.70 -21.42 -0.63
CA GLY A 222 8.08 -21.72 -0.25
C GLY A 222 8.46 -23.17 -0.54
N THR A 223 8.95 -23.88 0.47
CA THR A 223 9.37 -25.28 0.31
C THR A 223 8.16 -26.20 0.42
N PRO A 224 7.98 -27.19 -0.47
CA PRO A 224 6.82 -28.07 -0.40
C PRO A 224 6.58 -28.68 0.98
N GLY A 225 5.37 -28.48 1.51
CA GLY A 225 4.97 -28.91 2.84
C GLY A 225 5.15 -27.84 3.91
N TRP A 226 5.26 -28.26 5.18
CA TRP A 226 5.51 -27.27 6.24
C TRP A 226 6.94 -26.75 6.17
N ASP A 227 7.09 -25.43 6.19
CA ASP A 227 8.38 -24.77 6.31
C ASP A 227 8.36 -23.68 7.41
N PRO A 228 9.52 -23.29 7.97
CA PRO A 228 9.54 -22.33 9.08
C PRO A 228 9.20 -20.90 8.67
N VAL A 229 9.13 -20.58 7.37
CA VAL A 229 8.91 -19.24 6.80
C VAL A 229 7.41 -19.01 6.59
N PHE A 230 6.74 -19.92 5.88
CA PHE A 230 5.34 -19.83 5.51
C PHE A 230 4.42 -20.74 6.34
N GLY A 231 4.98 -21.66 7.12
CA GLY A 231 4.20 -22.69 7.79
C GLY A 231 3.65 -23.68 6.77
N TYR A 232 2.36 -23.98 6.83
CA TYR A 232 1.64 -24.77 5.81
C TYR A 232 1.23 -23.93 4.57
N GLY A 233 1.66 -22.67 4.49
CA GLY A 233 1.34 -21.75 3.40
C GLY A 233 0.24 -20.76 3.73
N ARG A 234 -0.29 -20.08 2.71
CA ARG A 234 -1.32 -19.05 2.87
C ARG A 234 -2.69 -19.67 3.14
N VAL A 235 -3.41 -19.15 4.13
CA VAL A 235 -4.78 -19.58 4.42
C VAL A 235 -5.69 -19.48 3.18
N ASN A 236 -6.45 -20.55 2.90
CA ASN A 236 -7.38 -20.60 1.77
C ASN A 236 -8.82 -20.85 2.25
N ALA A 237 -9.65 -19.80 2.22
CA ALA A 237 -11.03 -19.89 2.70
C ALA A 237 -11.89 -20.89 1.93
N ARG A 238 -11.75 -20.94 0.60
CA ARG A 238 -12.54 -21.82 -0.25
C ARG A 238 -12.25 -23.28 0.07
N ARG A 239 -10.97 -23.67 0.08
CA ARG A 239 -10.54 -25.05 0.38
C ARG A 239 -10.88 -25.43 1.82
N ALA A 240 -10.67 -24.51 2.79
CA ALA A 240 -11.01 -24.76 4.19
C ALA A 240 -12.51 -25.06 4.38
N VAL A 241 -13.39 -24.30 3.73
CA VAL A 241 -14.83 -24.47 3.86
C VAL A 241 -15.34 -25.62 3.01
N GLN A 242 -14.86 -25.81 1.78
CA GLN A 242 -15.39 -26.83 0.87
C GLN A 242 -14.83 -28.23 1.15
N GLY A 243 -13.66 -28.32 1.75
CA GLY A 243 -12.85 -29.54 1.85
C GLY A 243 -11.62 -29.41 0.95
N PRO A 244 -10.45 -29.93 1.39
CA PRO A 244 -9.19 -29.84 0.65
C PRO A 244 -9.18 -30.61 -0.68
#